data_AF-A0A3E0M1E0-F1
#
_entry.id   AF-A0A3E0M1E0-F1
#
_cell.length_a   1.000
_cell.length_b   1.000
_cell.length_c   1.000
_cell.angle_alpha   90.00
_cell.angle_beta   90.00
_cell.angle_gamma   90.00
#
_symmetry.space_group_name_H-M   'P 1'
#
loop_
_entity.id
_entity.type
_entity.pdbx_description
1 polymer ?
#
loop_
_entity_poly.entity_id
_entity_poly.type
_entity_poly.pdbx_seq_one_letter_code
_entity_poly.pdbx_strand_id
1 'polypeptide(L)'
;MDDIVLRCAKRCLKSPANQKFIKDEIIKPNSNFQYEAFRKMLMIVIGLATLEKIEKKLEKTDKISALKGDLVNLKKSRNRAAHTHTKGTLRTYDAPSKTQHDFDRIYALLTELDAELQRHKC
;
A
#
# COMPACT_ATOMS: atom_id res chain seq x y z
N MET A 1 -1.11 22.47 16.97
CA MET A 1 -1.63 21.90 15.71
C MET A 1 -1.48 20.39 15.71
N ASP A 2 -0.29 19.92 16.04
CA ASP A 2 0.10 18.51 16.14
C ASP A 2 -0.83 17.67 17.00
N ASP A 3 -1.18 18.14 18.20
CA ASP A 3 -2.11 17.42 19.08
C ASP A 3 -3.51 17.20 18.46
N ILE A 4 -3.98 18.14 17.62
CA ILE A 4 -5.25 17.99 16.91
C ILE A 4 -5.13 16.84 15.90
N VAL A 5 -4.04 16.81 15.14
CA VAL A 5 -3.75 15.72 14.18
C VAL A 5 -3.61 14.39 14.92
N LEU A 6 -2.87 14.36 16.03
CA LEU A 6 -2.63 13.14 16.81
C LEU A 6 -3.94 12.59 17.41
N ARG A 7 -4.79 13.45 17.97
CA ARG A 7 -6.12 13.04 18.46
C ARG A 7 -7.00 12.55 17.32
N CYS A 8 -6.97 13.21 16.16
CA CYS A 8 -7.70 12.77 14.98
C CYS A 8 -7.23 11.38 14.53
N ALA A 9 -5.91 11.17 14.42
CA ALA A 9 -5.30 9.90 14.05
C ALA A 9 -5.71 8.77 15.00
N LYS A 10 -5.64 8.99 16.33
CA LYS A 10 -6.05 8.00 17.33
C LYS A 10 -7.54 7.61 17.23
N ARG A 11 -8.39 8.56 16.86
CA ARG A 11 -9.84 8.32 16.72
C ARG A 11 -10.18 7.61 15.41
N CYS A 12 -9.48 7.95 14.33
CA CYS A 12 -9.83 7.52 12.97
C CYS A 12 -9.08 6.26 12.50
N LEU A 13 -7.81 6.09 12.92
CA LEU A 13 -6.94 4.99 12.49
C LEU A 13 -7.00 3.84 13.49
N LYS A 14 -7.33 2.65 12.99
CA LYS A 14 -7.36 1.41 13.76
C LYS A 14 -6.02 0.70 13.77
N SER A 15 -5.19 0.87 12.73
CA SER A 15 -3.89 0.22 12.65
C SER A 15 -2.87 0.92 13.56
N PRO A 16 -2.22 0.20 14.50
CA PRO A 16 -1.14 0.75 15.31
C PRO A 16 0.05 1.23 14.45
N ALA A 17 0.30 0.56 13.33
CA ALA A 17 1.36 0.94 12.40
C ALA A 17 1.07 2.31 11.75
N ASN A 18 -0.18 2.57 11.36
CA ASN A 18 -0.56 3.86 10.79
C ASN A 18 -0.54 4.97 11.84
N GLN A 19 -0.95 4.68 13.08
CA GLN A 19 -0.82 5.65 14.18
C GLN A 19 0.65 6.02 14.44
N LYS A 20 1.55 5.02 14.41
CA LYS A 20 2.99 5.23 14.56
C LYS A 20 3.55 6.06 13.41
N PHE A 21 3.19 5.75 12.17
CA PHE A 21 3.58 6.51 10.98
C PHE A 21 3.18 7.98 11.08
N ILE A 22 1.93 8.27 11.45
CA ILE A 22 1.48 9.66 11.62
C ILE A 22 2.32 10.40 12.68
N LYS A 23 2.58 9.75 13.81
CA LYS A 23 3.34 10.37 14.90
C LYS A 23 4.79 10.63 14.49
N ASP A 24 5.47 9.59 14.01
CA ASP A 24 6.92 9.58 13.90
C ASP A 24 7.40 10.16 12.56
N GLU A 25 6.62 10.02 11.48
CA GLU A 25 7.03 10.40 10.12
C GLU A 25 6.26 11.60 9.56
N ILE A 26 5.05 11.90 10.05
CA ILE A 26 4.24 13.02 9.53
C ILE A 26 4.28 14.23 10.46
N ILE A 27 4.03 14.03 11.76
CA ILE A 27 3.97 15.13 12.75
C ILE A 27 5.38 15.56 13.16
N LYS A 28 6.23 14.63 13.63
CA LYS A 28 7.54 14.93 14.19
C LYS A 28 8.45 15.81 13.30
N PRO A 29 8.56 15.59 11.97
CA PRO A 29 9.41 16.43 11.13
C PRO A 29 8.80 17.79 10.78
N ASN A 30 7.52 18.02 11.07
CA ASN A 30 6.79 19.21 10.63
C ASN A 30 6.57 20.20 11.79
N SER A 31 7.61 20.93 12.17
CA SER A 31 7.59 21.88 13.29
C SER A 31 7.23 23.32 12.90
N ASN A 32 6.86 23.59 11.64
CA ASN A 32 6.92 24.96 11.11
C ASN A 32 5.68 25.84 11.38
N PHE A 33 4.71 25.42 12.19
CA PHE A 33 3.49 26.21 12.50
C PHE A 33 2.76 26.80 11.26
N GLN A 34 2.95 26.20 10.09
CA GLN A 34 2.35 26.64 8.83
C GLN A 34 1.03 25.92 8.60
N TYR A 35 -0.01 26.67 8.23
CA TYR A 35 -1.33 26.12 7.96
C TYR A 35 -1.33 25.08 6.83
N GLU A 36 -0.59 25.31 5.74
CA GLU A 36 -0.51 24.33 4.65
C GLU A 36 0.11 23.01 5.09
N ALA A 37 1.09 23.08 5.99
CA ALA A 37 1.72 21.89 6.54
C ALA A 37 0.72 21.16 7.46
N PHE A 38 -0.02 21.89 8.30
CA PHE A 38 -1.11 21.33 9.11
C PHE A 38 -2.23 20.70 8.26
N ARG A 39 -2.65 21.36 7.18
CA ARG A 39 -3.65 20.85 6.24
C ARG A 39 -3.18 19.55 5.59
N LYS A 40 -1.93 19.46 5.14
CA LYS A 40 -1.35 18.21 4.60
C LYS A 40 -1.40 17.07 5.62
N MET A 41 -1.07 17.33 6.89
CA MET A 41 -1.15 16.31 7.93
C MET A 41 -2.59 15.79 8.11
N LEU A 42 -3.59 16.68 8.09
CA LEU A 42 -4.99 16.28 8.16
C LEU A 42 -5.42 15.46 6.94
N MET A 43 -5.02 15.86 5.73
CA MET A 43 -5.31 15.12 4.49
C MET A 43 -4.78 13.68 4.57
N ILE A 44 -3.55 13.50 5.07
CA ILE A 44 -2.93 12.17 5.21
C ILE A 44 -3.72 11.32 6.21
N VAL A 45 -4.08 11.85 7.37
CA VAL A 45 -4.87 11.11 8.37
C VAL A 45 -6.22 10.68 7.80
N ILE A 46 -6.91 11.59 7.10
CA ILE A 46 -8.22 11.30 6.49
C ILE A 46 -8.08 10.24 5.40
N GLY A 47 -7.10 10.38 4.50
CA GLY A 47 -6.83 9.43 3.43
C GLY A 47 -6.50 8.04 3.96
N LEU A 48 -5.63 7.94 4.96
CA LEU A 48 -5.30 6.66 5.60
C LEU A 48 -6.50 6.02 6.29
N ALA A 49 -7.34 6.79 6.96
CA ALA A 49 -8.55 6.26 7.60
C ALA A 49 -9.55 5.70 6.59
N THR A 50 -9.63 6.29 5.40
CA THR A 50 -10.43 5.75 4.29
C THR A 50 -9.80 4.49 3.72
N LEU A 51 -8.48 4.50 3.48
CA LEU A 51 -7.76 3.34 2.97
C LEU A 51 -7.89 2.13 3.89
N GLU A 52 -7.76 2.30 5.22
CA GLU A 52 -7.95 1.21 6.19
C GLU A 52 -9.34 0.56 6.09
N LYS A 53 -10.38 1.35 5.79
CA LYS A 53 -11.74 0.82 5.63
C LYS A 53 -11.86 0.00 4.34
N ILE A 54 -11.25 0.48 3.25
CA ILE A 54 -11.23 -0.21 1.96
C ILE A 54 -10.46 -1.52 2.08
N GLU A 55 -9.24 -1.48 2.62
CA GLU A 55 -8.41 -2.67 2.82
C GLU A 55 -9.11 -3.67 3.74
N LYS A 56 -9.72 -3.21 4.84
CA LYS A 56 -10.48 -4.10 5.74
C LYS A 56 -11.67 -4.76 5.02
N LYS A 57 -12.30 -4.09 4.07
CA LYS A 57 -13.42 -4.66 3.30
C LYS A 57 -12.91 -5.72 2.32
N LEU A 58 -11.84 -5.42 1.59
CA LEU A 58 -11.23 -6.33 0.62
C LEU A 58 -10.58 -7.55 1.29
N GLU A 59 -10.06 -7.39 2.50
CA GLU A 59 -9.47 -8.48 3.28
C GLU A 59 -10.51 -9.51 3.75
N LYS A 60 -11.80 -9.15 3.83
CA LYS A 60 -12.86 -10.15 4.07
C LYS A 60 -12.95 -11.23 3.00
N THR A 61 -12.38 -10.94 1.82
CA THR A 61 -12.30 -11.84 0.67
C THR A 61 -10.85 -12.20 0.34
N ASP A 62 -9.92 -12.01 1.29
CA ASP A 62 -8.49 -12.30 1.18
C ASP A 62 -7.76 -11.59 0.01
N LYS A 63 -8.38 -10.56 -0.59
CA LYS A 63 -7.88 -9.92 -1.82
C LYS A 63 -6.60 -9.12 -1.58
N ILE A 64 -6.50 -8.42 -0.44
CA ILE A 64 -5.29 -7.66 -0.09
C ILE A 64 -4.14 -8.62 0.24
N SER A 65 -4.41 -9.68 1.00
CA SER A 65 -3.43 -10.75 1.26
C SER A 65 -2.96 -11.44 -0.02
N ALA A 66 -3.86 -11.78 -0.95
CA ALA A 66 -3.52 -12.34 -2.25
C ALA A 66 -2.64 -11.38 -3.06
N LEU A 67 -3.04 -10.11 -3.16
CA LEU A 67 -2.26 -9.10 -3.87
C LEU A 67 -0.85 -8.93 -3.28
N LYS A 68 -0.72 -8.90 -1.94
CA LYS A 68 0.59 -8.84 -1.27
C LYS A 68 1.45 -10.05 -1.61
N GLY A 69 0.88 -11.25 -1.57
CA GLY A 69 1.58 -12.48 -1.95
C GLY A 69 2.08 -12.45 -3.40
N ASP A 70 1.23 -11.99 -4.31
CA ASP A 70 1.52 -11.90 -5.73
C ASP A 70 2.66 -10.93 -6.03
N LEU A 71 2.62 -9.75 -5.42
CA LEU A 71 3.67 -8.74 -5.57
C LEU A 71 5.01 -9.21 -4.99
N VAL A 72 4.99 -9.96 -3.89
CA VAL A 72 6.21 -10.58 -3.33
C VAL A 72 6.80 -11.61 -4.29
N ASN A 73 5.97 -12.44 -4.90
CA ASN A 73 6.40 -13.44 -5.88
C ASN A 73 6.96 -12.78 -7.14
N LEU A 74 6.29 -11.75 -7.65
CA LEU A 74 6.76 -10.98 -8.81
C LEU A 74 8.10 -10.31 -8.53
N LYS A 75 8.29 -9.73 -7.34
CA LYS A 75 9.58 -9.16 -6.92
C LYS A 75 10.69 -10.21 -6.88
N LYS A 76 10.41 -11.42 -6.38
CA LYS A 76 11.38 -12.53 -6.36
C LYS A 76 11.76 -12.97 -7.78
N SER A 77 10.79 -13.14 -8.66
CA SER A 77 11.02 -13.51 -10.07
C SER A 77 11.87 -12.45 -10.79
N ARG A 78 11.49 -11.17 -10.66
CA ARG A 78 12.25 -10.03 -11.20
C ARG A 78 13.70 -10.02 -10.71
N ASN A 79 13.90 -10.17 -9.40
CA ASN A 79 15.24 -10.17 -8.81
C ASN A 79 16.07 -11.35 -9.35
N ARG A 80 15.48 -12.55 -9.47
CA ARG A 80 16.16 -13.70 -10.08
C ARG A 80 16.59 -13.37 -11.52
N ALA A 81 15.66 -12.90 -12.35
CA ALA A 81 15.95 -12.55 -13.75
C ALA A 81 17.09 -11.51 -13.86
N ALA A 82 17.06 -10.45 -13.05
CA ALA A 82 18.11 -9.42 -13.04
C ALA A 82 19.50 -9.97 -12.67
N HIS A 83 19.57 -10.99 -11.83
CA HIS A 83 20.83 -11.63 -11.40
C HIS A 83 21.25 -12.83 -12.27
N THR A 84 20.47 -13.22 -13.28
CA THR A 84 20.81 -14.32 -14.21
C THR A 84 21.70 -13.89 -15.39
N HIS A 85 22.02 -12.60 -15.51
CA HIS A 85 22.95 -12.09 -16.53
C HIS A 85 24.44 -12.27 -16.17
N THR A 86 24.74 -12.93 -15.04
CA THR A 86 26.10 -13.25 -14.60
C THR A 86 26.69 -14.35 -15.49
N LYS A 87 27.88 -14.09 -16.06
CA LYS A 87 28.56 -14.98 -17.01
C LYS A 87 28.83 -16.34 -16.35
N GLY A 88 28.31 -17.43 -16.93
CA GLY A 88 28.50 -18.81 -16.43
C GLY A 88 27.30 -19.41 -15.67
N THR A 89 26.21 -18.65 -15.45
CA THR A 89 24.98 -19.18 -14.85
C THR A 89 23.98 -19.64 -15.91
N LEU A 90 23.39 -20.81 -15.76
CA LEU A 90 22.28 -21.28 -16.61
C LEU A 90 21.08 -20.31 -16.47
N ARG A 91 20.59 -19.80 -17.61
CA ARG A 91 19.44 -18.89 -17.65
C ARG A 91 18.17 -19.65 -17.28
N THR A 92 17.58 -19.31 -16.15
CA THR A 92 16.30 -19.88 -15.72
C THR A 92 15.28 -18.75 -15.63
N TYR A 93 14.35 -18.74 -16.60
CA TYR A 93 13.20 -17.85 -16.62
C TYR A 93 11.94 -18.63 -16.28
N ASP A 94 10.97 -17.95 -15.69
CA ASP A 94 9.62 -18.48 -15.57
C ASP A 94 9.03 -18.71 -16.97
N ALA A 95 8.20 -19.75 -17.11
CA ALA A 95 7.51 -20.00 -18.36
C ALA A 95 6.54 -18.85 -18.69
N PRO A 96 6.36 -18.47 -19.97
CA PRO A 96 5.44 -17.40 -20.35
C PRO A 96 4.01 -17.58 -19.83
N SER A 97 3.52 -18.83 -19.78
CA SER A 97 2.20 -19.16 -19.24
C SER A 97 2.03 -18.80 -17.76
N LYS A 98 3.09 -18.94 -16.96
CA LYS A 98 3.10 -18.54 -15.55
C LYS A 98 2.98 -17.02 -15.43
N THR A 99 3.77 -16.30 -16.24
CA THR A 99 3.72 -14.83 -16.26
C THR A 99 2.34 -14.31 -16.68
N GLN A 100 1.72 -14.93 -17.67
CA GLN A 100 0.36 -14.58 -18.10
C GLN A 100 -0.67 -14.82 -16.99
N HIS A 101 -0.64 -16.00 -16.36
CA HIS A 101 -1.53 -16.31 -15.24
C HIS A 101 -1.37 -15.33 -14.07
N ASP A 102 -0.13 -15.01 -13.70
CA ASP A 102 0.15 -14.04 -12.62
C ASP A 102 -0.33 -12.63 -13.00
N PHE A 103 -0.19 -12.23 -14.27
CA PHE A 103 -0.72 -10.95 -14.77
C PHE A 103 -2.25 -10.89 -14.64
N ASP A 104 -2.97 -11.90 -15.13
CA ASP A 104 -4.43 -11.93 -15.11
C ASP A 104 -4.95 -11.85 -13.66
N ARG A 105 -4.30 -12.57 -12.73
CA ARG A 105 -4.67 -12.54 -11.31
C ARG A 105 -4.43 -11.17 -10.67
N ILE A 106 -3.25 -10.58 -10.87
CA ILE A 106 -2.92 -9.26 -10.30
C ILE A 106 -3.85 -8.19 -10.89
N TYR A 107 -4.09 -8.24 -12.20
CA TYR A 107 -4.96 -7.28 -12.89
C TYR A 107 -6.39 -7.31 -12.34
N ALA A 108 -6.94 -8.51 -12.11
CA ALA A 108 -8.26 -8.66 -11.51
C ALA A 108 -8.32 -8.03 -10.10
N LEU A 109 -7.33 -8.32 -9.24
CA LEU A 109 -7.26 -7.76 -7.89
C LEU A 109 -7.14 -6.23 -7.88
N LEU A 110 -6.33 -5.67 -8.78
CA LEU A 110 -6.18 -4.21 -8.92
C LEU A 110 -7.47 -3.55 -9.42
N THR A 111 -8.16 -4.17 -10.37
CA THR A 111 -9.45 -3.68 -10.88
C THR A 111 -10.51 -3.64 -9.78
N GLU A 112 -10.52 -4.62 -8.89
CA GLU A 112 -11.43 -4.64 -7.75
C GLU A 112 -11.08 -3.58 -6.70
N LEU A 113 -9.80 -3.35 -6.44
CA LEU A 113 -9.34 -2.26 -5.58
C LEU A 113 -9.77 -0.89 -6.15
N ASP A 114 -9.60 -0.68 -7.46
CA ASP A 114 -10.05 0.54 -8.14
C ASP A 114 -11.57 0.71 -8.05
N ALA A 115 -12.35 -0.36 -8.26
CA ALA A 115 -13.80 -0.32 -8.08
C ALA A 115 -14.22 0.05 -6.65
N GLU A 116 -13.50 -0.44 -5.63
CA GLU A 116 -13.74 -0.02 -4.24
C GLU A 116 -13.36 1.43 -3.97
N LEU A 117 -12.26 1.92 -4.56
CA LEU A 117 -11.88 3.33 -4.48
C LEU A 117 -12.96 4.23 -5.10
N GLN A 118 -13.52 3.86 -6.25
CA GLN A 118 -14.61 4.60 -6.90
C GLN A 118 -15.91 4.60 -6.08
N ARG A 119 -16.23 3.50 -5.38
CA ARG A 119 -17.40 3.42 -4.48
C ARG A 119 -17.27 4.34 -3.28
N HIS A 120 -16.07 4.43 -2.73
CA HIS A 120 -15.72 5.42 -1.72
C HIS A 120 -15.46 6.76 -2.40
N LYS A 121 -16.53 7.41 -2.92
CA LYS A 121 -16.48 8.72 -3.59
C LYS A 121 -15.50 9.66 -2.86
N CYS A 122 -14.32 9.81 -3.44
CA CYS A 122 -13.33 10.80 -3.06
C CYS A 122 -13.60 12.09 -3.84
#